data_AF-A0A5D3C8H0-F1
#
_entry.id   AF-A0A5D3C8H0-F1
#
_cell.length_a   1.000
_cell.length_b   1.000
_cell.length_c   1.000
_cell.angle_alpha   90.00
_cell.angle_beta   90.00
_cell.angle_gamma   90.00
#
_symmetry.space_group_name_H-M   'P 1'
#
loop_
_entity.id
_entity.type
_entity.pdbx_description
1 polymer ?
#
loop_
_entity_poly.entity_id
_entity_poly.type
_entity_poly.pdbx_seq_one_letter_code
_entity_poly.pdbx_strand_id
1 'polypeptide(L)'
;MGDSSSCSVSVSAPAAFGSSKKCVSSCTLYHDKGVEPWLRMTSTDAWLSTGVGETIDGTDGSLQDQGDIYCVACYDNGDLEIFDVPNFISVFYVDKFVSGKSHLVDHQISDLQKPSEVDQNSQELISHGRNESSQNMKVIEVAMQRWSGQHSRPFLFGILTDGTILCYHAYLFENTDSASKIDDSVSIDNSVSSSNMSSSRLRNLRFLRVPLDIQGRDDMPNGTLSRRLSIFKNISGYQGLFLCGSRPAWFMVFRERLRVHPQLCDGPIVAFTVLHNVNCNHGLIYVTSQGVLKICQLPSTSNYDNYWPVQKVPLKGTPHQVTYFHEKNLYPVIISAPSSEARSSQ
;
A
#
# COMPACT_ATOMS: atom_id res chain seq x y z
N MET A 1 -11.56 -25.19 19.33
CA MET A 1 -10.14 -25.46 19.02
C MET A 1 -10.09 -26.79 18.31
N GLY A 2 -9.53 -26.85 17.10
CA GLY A 2 -9.42 -28.09 16.32
C GLY A 2 -8.28 -28.96 16.85
N ASP A 3 -8.47 -30.28 16.78
CA ASP A 3 -7.47 -31.27 17.15
C ASP A 3 -6.26 -31.18 16.19
N SER A 4 -5.08 -30.86 16.73
CA SER A 4 -3.84 -30.72 15.95
C SER A 4 -3.42 -32.00 15.22
N SER A 5 -3.96 -33.16 15.62
CA SER A 5 -3.73 -34.44 14.93
C SER A 5 -4.48 -34.59 13.60
N SER A 6 -5.46 -33.70 13.33
CA SER A 6 -6.29 -33.74 12.11
C SER A 6 -5.87 -32.73 11.03
N CYS A 7 -4.88 -31.87 11.30
CA CYS A 7 -4.42 -30.86 10.34
C CYS A 7 -3.39 -31.46 9.38
N SER A 8 -3.84 -31.88 8.20
CA SER A 8 -2.94 -32.25 7.11
C SER A 8 -2.61 -31.00 6.27
N VAL A 9 -1.32 -30.69 6.16
CA VAL A 9 -0.82 -29.66 5.23
C VAL A 9 -0.36 -30.39 3.97
N SER A 10 -1.11 -30.24 2.88
CA SER A 10 -0.68 -30.71 1.56
C SER A 10 0.04 -29.58 0.83
N VAL A 11 1.28 -29.83 0.40
CA VAL A 11 2.04 -28.89 -0.42
C VAL A 11 1.80 -29.24 -1.89
N SER A 12 1.06 -28.40 -2.61
CA SER A 12 1.00 -28.42 -4.07
C SER A 12 1.88 -27.29 -4.60
N ALA A 13 2.91 -27.63 -5.39
CA ALA A 13 3.69 -26.61 -6.09
C ALA A 13 2.91 -26.20 -7.36
N PRO A 14 2.47 -24.94 -7.50
CA PRO A 14 1.79 -24.51 -8.71
C PRO A 14 2.71 -24.67 -9.92
N ALA A 15 2.19 -25.18 -11.04
CA ALA A 15 2.97 -25.42 -12.26
C ALA A 15 3.69 -24.16 -12.76
N ALA A 16 3.14 -22.97 -12.50
CA ALA A 16 3.72 -21.67 -12.81
C ALA A 16 5.13 -21.47 -12.22
N PHE A 17 5.43 -22.06 -11.05
CA PHE A 17 6.74 -21.97 -10.42
C PHE A 17 7.66 -23.15 -10.76
N GLY A 18 7.13 -24.24 -11.31
CA GLY A 18 7.90 -25.47 -11.60
C GLY A 18 8.87 -25.36 -12.76
N SER A 19 8.66 -24.41 -13.69
CA SER A 19 9.51 -24.19 -14.88
C SER A 19 10.41 -22.94 -14.79
N SER A 20 10.16 -22.06 -13.82
CA SER A 20 10.87 -20.79 -13.68
C SER A 20 12.16 -20.95 -12.88
N LYS A 21 13.28 -20.46 -13.43
CA LYS A 21 14.57 -20.36 -12.70
C LYS A 21 14.62 -19.17 -11.73
N LYS A 22 13.56 -18.35 -11.66
CA LYS A 22 13.53 -17.14 -10.83
C LYS A 22 13.25 -17.51 -9.36
N CYS A 23 14.17 -17.20 -8.47
CA CYS A 23 13.97 -17.36 -7.02
C CYS A 23 13.09 -16.22 -6.48
N VAL A 24 12.04 -16.55 -5.73
CA VAL A 24 11.17 -15.58 -5.05
C VAL A 24 11.91 -15.02 -3.83
N SER A 25 12.04 -13.69 -3.75
CA SER A 25 12.67 -13.01 -2.61
C SER A 25 11.66 -12.66 -1.51
N SER A 26 10.42 -12.35 -1.89
CA SER A 26 9.32 -12.02 -0.97
C SER A 26 7.98 -12.20 -1.68
N CYS A 27 6.93 -12.57 -0.95
CA CYS A 27 5.57 -12.61 -1.48
C CYS A 27 4.52 -12.26 -0.43
N THR A 28 3.33 -11.87 -0.88
CA THR A 28 2.15 -11.66 -0.04
C THR A 28 0.89 -12.07 -0.80
N LEU A 29 -0.14 -12.45 -0.06
CA LEU A 29 -1.49 -12.50 -0.60
C LEU A 29 -2.14 -11.12 -0.47
N TYR A 30 -2.86 -10.72 -1.51
CA TYR A 30 -3.71 -9.55 -1.53
C TYR A 30 -5.15 -10.01 -1.75
N HIS A 31 -6.04 -9.62 -0.85
CA HIS A 31 -7.47 -9.86 -0.98
C HIS A 31 -8.17 -8.55 -1.34
N ASP A 32 -8.65 -8.47 -2.57
CA ASP A 32 -9.51 -7.39 -3.03
C ASP A 32 -10.97 -7.67 -2.69
N LYS A 33 -11.34 -7.31 -1.45
CA LYS A 33 -12.65 -7.60 -0.88
C LYS A 33 -13.76 -6.80 -1.56
N GLY A 34 -14.98 -7.31 -1.55
CA GLY A 34 -16.19 -6.60 -1.95
C GLY A 34 -16.84 -7.18 -3.21
N VAL A 35 -18.13 -6.88 -3.38
CA VAL A 35 -18.95 -7.39 -4.49
C VAL A 35 -18.41 -6.96 -5.85
N GLU A 36 -17.77 -5.78 -5.91
CA GLU A 36 -17.04 -5.28 -7.08
C GLU A 36 -15.56 -5.07 -6.71
N PRO A 37 -14.72 -6.11 -6.85
CA PRO A 37 -13.28 -5.98 -6.62
C PRO A 37 -12.67 -4.91 -7.52
N TRP A 38 -11.86 -4.03 -6.93
CA TRP A 38 -11.32 -2.87 -7.64
C TRP A 38 -10.38 -3.26 -8.78
N LEU A 39 -9.55 -4.29 -8.60
CA LEU A 39 -8.64 -4.78 -9.65
C LEU A 39 -9.40 -5.32 -10.86
N ARG A 40 -10.61 -5.85 -10.69
CA ARG A 40 -11.42 -6.33 -11.82
C ARG A 40 -11.80 -5.20 -12.78
N MET A 41 -11.99 -3.98 -12.27
CA MET A 41 -12.23 -2.78 -13.09
C MET A 41 -11.03 -2.42 -13.99
N THR A 42 -9.84 -2.92 -13.65
CA THR A 42 -8.64 -2.71 -14.46
C THR A 42 -8.46 -3.72 -15.59
N SER A 43 -9.42 -4.65 -15.72
CA SER A 43 -9.45 -5.64 -16.81
C SER A 43 -10.09 -5.09 -18.08
N THR A 44 -9.66 -5.60 -19.24
CA THR A 44 -10.33 -5.34 -20.52
C THR A 44 -11.75 -5.92 -20.58
N ASP A 45 -12.00 -6.99 -19.81
CA ASP A 45 -13.30 -7.67 -19.75
C ASP A 45 -14.23 -7.09 -18.67
N ALA A 46 -13.86 -5.95 -18.06
CA ALA A 46 -14.61 -5.32 -16.98
C ALA A 46 -16.07 -5.01 -17.39
N TRP A 47 -16.31 -4.68 -18.66
CA TRP A 47 -17.64 -4.41 -19.22
C TRP A 47 -18.54 -5.64 -19.38
N LEU A 48 -17.96 -6.85 -19.46
CA LEU A 48 -18.72 -8.11 -19.52
C LEU A 48 -19.13 -8.60 -18.12
N SER A 49 -18.51 -8.05 -17.07
CA SER A 49 -18.66 -8.53 -15.70
C SER A 49 -19.77 -7.81 -14.92
N THR A 50 -20.35 -6.74 -15.47
CA THR A 50 -21.41 -5.94 -14.83
C THR A 50 -22.83 -6.47 -15.10
N GLY A 51 -22.96 -7.64 -15.74
CA GLY A 51 -24.24 -8.30 -15.99
C GLY A 51 -24.40 -9.56 -15.16
N VAL A 52 -25.46 -9.60 -14.34
CA VAL A 52 -25.97 -10.74 -13.56
C VAL A 52 -25.33 -10.93 -12.18
N GLY A 53 -25.65 -10.03 -11.25
CA GLY A 53 -25.83 -10.41 -9.86
C GLY A 53 -27.25 -10.96 -9.69
N GLU A 54 -27.45 -12.27 -9.79
CA GLU A 54 -28.66 -12.89 -9.26
C GLU A 54 -28.65 -12.71 -7.74
N THR A 55 -29.60 -11.91 -7.24
CA THR A 55 -29.90 -11.81 -5.81
C THR A 55 -30.48 -13.14 -5.36
N ILE A 56 -29.63 -14.06 -4.90
CA ILE A 56 -30.09 -15.22 -4.13
C ILE A 56 -30.39 -14.70 -2.72
N ASP A 57 -31.68 -14.54 -2.44
CA ASP A 57 -32.23 -14.24 -1.13
C ASP A 57 -32.00 -15.45 -0.21
N GLY A 58 -30.78 -15.53 0.35
CA GLY A 58 -30.34 -16.54 1.29
C GLY A 58 -30.37 -15.96 2.70
N THR A 59 -31.41 -16.33 3.44
CA THR A 59 -31.55 -16.10 4.87
C THR A 59 -30.49 -16.89 5.63
N ASP A 60 -29.29 -16.32 5.75
CA ASP A 60 -28.32 -16.59 6.82
C ASP A 60 -27.24 -15.49 6.81
N GLY A 61 -27.00 -14.88 7.98
CA GLY A 61 -26.23 -13.64 8.18
C GLY A 61 -24.72 -13.73 7.94
N SER A 62 -24.26 -14.33 6.85
CA SER A 62 -22.85 -14.32 6.43
C SER A 62 -22.71 -13.86 4.98
N LEU A 63 -22.69 -12.54 4.75
CA LEU A 63 -22.19 -11.90 3.52
C LEU A 63 -20.65 -12.05 3.41
N GLN A 64 -20.15 -13.28 3.58
CA GLN A 64 -18.75 -13.57 3.80
C GLN A 64 -18.00 -13.65 2.46
N ASP A 65 -17.08 -12.70 2.24
CA ASP A 65 -15.89 -12.84 1.38
C ASP A 65 -16.12 -13.04 -0.14
N GLN A 66 -17.08 -12.30 -0.73
CA GLN A 66 -17.02 -12.03 -2.17
C GLN A 66 -15.83 -11.10 -2.45
N GLY A 67 -14.80 -11.59 -3.14
CA GLY A 67 -13.60 -10.84 -3.45
C GLY A 67 -12.60 -11.67 -4.25
N ASP A 68 -11.72 -11.00 -5.01
CA ASP A 68 -10.67 -11.66 -5.77
C ASP A 68 -9.39 -11.75 -4.92
N ILE A 69 -8.68 -12.88 -4.99
CA ILE A 69 -7.42 -13.08 -4.29
C ILE A 69 -6.29 -13.11 -5.32
N TYR A 70 -5.21 -12.39 -5.00
CA TYR A 70 -4.00 -12.32 -5.81
C TYR A 70 -2.77 -12.66 -4.98
N CYS A 71 -1.76 -13.26 -5.59
CA CYS A 71 -0.44 -13.42 -5.03
C CYS A 71 0.49 -12.38 -5.66
N VAL A 72 1.08 -11.51 -4.84
CA VAL A 72 2.12 -10.56 -5.29
C VAL A 72 3.46 -11.16 -4.92
N ALA A 73 4.29 -11.44 -5.91
CA ALA A 73 5.61 -12.04 -5.75
C ALA A 73 6.70 -11.08 -6.26
N CYS A 74 7.77 -10.95 -5.51
CA CYS A 74 9.00 -10.29 -5.91
C CYS A 74 10.11 -11.33 -6.04
N TYR A 75 11.01 -11.11 -6.98
CA TYR A 75 12.08 -12.06 -7.30
C TYR A 75 13.46 -11.49 -6.98
N ASP A 76 14.43 -12.39 -6.83
CA ASP A 76 15.83 -12.08 -6.56
C ASP A 76 16.51 -11.22 -7.63
N ASN A 77 15.99 -11.26 -8.86
CA ASN A 77 16.46 -10.42 -9.96
C ASN A 77 15.83 -9.01 -9.95
N GLY A 78 14.97 -8.72 -8.96
CA GLY A 78 14.34 -7.43 -8.76
C GLY A 78 13.00 -7.23 -9.48
N ASP A 79 12.45 -8.24 -10.15
CA ASP A 79 11.14 -8.18 -10.80
C ASP A 79 9.99 -8.32 -9.80
N LEU A 80 8.80 -7.84 -10.19
CA LEU A 80 7.55 -8.06 -9.47
C LEU A 80 6.50 -8.66 -10.41
N GLU A 81 5.70 -9.59 -9.89
CA GLU A 81 4.63 -10.25 -10.62
C GLU A 81 3.40 -10.44 -9.74
N ILE A 82 2.21 -10.26 -10.33
CA ILE A 82 0.93 -10.52 -9.69
C ILE A 82 0.28 -11.70 -10.37
N PHE A 83 -0.11 -12.69 -9.58
CA PHE A 83 -0.82 -13.89 -10.03
C PHE A 83 -2.24 -13.88 -9.49
N ASP A 84 -3.19 -14.43 -10.26
CA ASP A 84 -4.50 -14.76 -9.69
C ASP A 84 -4.42 -16.01 -8.80
N VAL A 85 -5.34 -16.12 -7.85
CA VAL A 85 -5.50 -17.29 -7.00
C VAL A 85 -6.91 -17.84 -7.23
N PRO A 86 -7.10 -19.16 -7.42
CA PRO A 86 -6.12 -20.23 -7.19
C PRO A 86 -5.28 -20.65 -8.40
N ASN A 87 -5.50 -20.08 -9.60
CA ASN A 87 -4.89 -20.62 -10.83
C ASN A 87 -3.40 -20.33 -10.98
N PHE A 88 -2.86 -19.33 -10.26
CA PHE A 88 -1.47 -18.87 -10.37
C PHE A 88 -1.08 -18.49 -11.81
N ILE A 89 -2.00 -17.88 -12.55
CA ILE A 89 -1.76 -17.28 -13.86
C ILE A 89 -1.25 -15.86 -13.64
N SER A 90 -0.12 -15.53 -14.29
CA SER A 90 0.43 -14.17 -14.26
C SER A 90 -0.55 -13.19 -14.93
N VAL A 91 -0.94 -12.15 -14.20
CA VAL A 91 -1.92 -11.14 -14.64
C VAL A 91 -1.36 -9.72 -14.71
N PHE A 92 -0.16 -9.49 -14.16
CA PHE A 92 0.55 -8.22 -14.20
C PHE A 92 2.04 -8.45 -13.89
N TYR A 93 2.94 -7.85 -14.65
CA TYR A 93 4.38 -8.04 -14.45
C TYR A 93 5.16 -6.72 -14.61
N VAL A 94 6.15 -6.50 -13.74
CA VAL A 94 7.01 -5.32 -13.74
C VAL A 94 8.46 -5.74 -13.74
N ASP A 95 9.20 -5.29 -14.75
CA ASP A 95 10.64 -5.45 -14.83
C ASP A 95 11.36 -4.49 -13.87
N LYS A 96 12.36 -5.01 -13.14
CA LYS A 96 13.23 -4.20 -12.27
C LYS A 96 12.45 -3.30 -11.30
N PHE A 97 11.44 -3.83 -10.62
CA PHE A 97 10.66 -3.12 -9.59
C PHE A 97 11.56 -2.43 -8.54
N VAL A 98 12.69 -3.06 -8.18
CA VAL A 98 13.69 -2.51 -7.26
C VAL A 98 14.29 -1.17 -7.70
N SER A 99 14.18 -0.79 -8.98
CA SER A 99 14.68 0.49 -9.47
C SER A 99 13.82 1.68 -9.01
N GLY A 100 12.63 1.43 -8.46
CA GLY A 100 11.78 2.49 -7.91
C GLY A 100 11.25 3.47 -8.96
N LYS A 101 10.92 2.99 -10.18
CA LYS A 101 10.35 3.81 -11.27
C LYS A 101 9.16 4.63 -10.75
N SER A 102 8.96 5.84 -11.28
CA SER A 102 7.85 6.72 -10.88
C SER A 102 6.48 6.12 -11.23
N HIS A 103 6.40 5.36 -12.31
CA HIS A 103 5.21 4.63 -12.72
C HIS A 103 5.53 3.15 -12.88
N LEU A 104 4.63 2.29 -12.41
CA LEU A 104 4.66 0.87 -12.76
C LEU A 104 3.54 0.59 -13.76
N VAL A 105 3.95 0.00 -14.88
CA VAL A 105 3.12 -0.41 -15.99
C VAL A 105 3.44 -1.87 -16.24
N ASP A 106 2.44 -2.61 -16.69
CA ASP A 106 2.66 -3.99 -17.08
C ASP A 106 3.64 -4.07 -18.27
N HIS A 107 4.77 -4.75 -18.08
CA HIS A 107 5.85 -4.83 -19.06
C HIS A 107 5.37 -5.44 -20.38
N GLN A 108 4.43 -6.39 -20.32
CA GLN A 108 3.85 -7.02 -21.52
C GLN A 108 3.16 -5.99 -22.43
N ILE A 109 2.68 -4.87 -21.87
CA ILE A 109 2.13 -3.74 -22.63
C ILE A 109 3.24 -2.79 -23.08
N SER A 110 4.26 -2.56 -22.24
CA SER A 110 5.37 -1.66 -22.58
C SER A 110 6.15 -2.13 -23.81
N ASP A 111 6.29 -3.43 -24.04
CA ASP A 111 6.97 -3.96 -25.23
C ASP A 111 6.15 -3.80 -26.51
N LEU A 112 4.82 -3.71 -26.41
CA LEU A 112 3.93 -3.44 -27.55
C LEU A 112 3.92 -1.96 -27.97
N GLN A 113 4.38 -1.06 -27.09
CA GLN A 113 4.34 0.40 -27.31
C GLN A 113 5.70 1.01 -27.68
N LYS A 114 6.77 0.22 -27.82
CA LYS A 114 8.06 0.74 -28.32
C LYS A 114 7.94 1.09 -29.80
N PRO A 115 8.04 2.37 -30.21
CA PRO A 115 8.20 2.72 -31.61
C PRO A 115 9.58 2.25 -32.08
N SER A 116 9.65 1.83 -33.34
CA SER A 116 10.88 1.48 -34.06
C SER A 116 12.00 2.50 -33.81
N GLU A 117 13.21 1.98 -33.59
CA GLU A 117 14.46 2.69 -33.29
C GLU A 117 14.63 4.05 -34.00
N VAL A 118 14.64 5.15 -33.24
CA VAL A 118 15.61 6.26 -33.38
C VAL A 118 15.76 6.94 -32.00
N ASP A 119 17.01 7.15 -31.57
CA ASP A 119 17.44 7.96 -30.42
C ASP A 119 17.20 7.47 -28.98
N GLN A 120 17.92 6.39 -28.60
CA GLN A 120 18.35 6.20 -27.21
C GLN A 120 19.74 6.82 -27.00
N ASN A 121 19.81 8.13 -26.84
CA ASN A 121 21.05 8.76 -26.33
C ASN A 121 20.82 9.97 -25.42
N SER A 122 19.65 10.08 -24.80
CA SER A 122 19.35 11.18 -23.89
C SER A 122 18.63 10.72 -22.63
N GLN A 123 19.24 9.78 -21.90
CA GLN A 123 18.92 9.57 -20.46
C GLN A 123 20.01 8.86 -19.65
N GLU A 124 21.27 8.81 -20.12
CA GLU A 124 22.41 8.29 -19.35
C GLU A 124 23.22 9.35 -18.60
N LEU A 125 22.76 10.60 -18.57
CA LEU A 125 23.45 11.68 -17.86
C LEU A 125 22.70 12.03 -16.57
N ILE A 126 22.88 11.17 -15.55
CA ILE A 126 23.01 11.44 -14.09
C ILE A 126 23.07 10.04 -13.42
N SER A 127 24.16 9.29 -13.63
CA SER A 127 24.44 8.09 -12.82
C SER A 127 25.95 7.82 -12.71
N HIS A 128 26.74 8.88 -12.59
CA HIS A 128 28.14 8.76 -12.19
C HIS A 128 28.29 9.11 -10.71
N GLY A 129 28.24 8.08 -9.88
CA GLY A 129 28.57 8.18 -8.45
C GLY A 129 27.77 7.28 -7.52
N ARG A 130 27.65 5.98 -7.79
CA ARG A 130 27.43 4.95 -6.74
C ARG A 130 27.88 3.57 -7.24
N ASN A 131 29.12 3.29 -6.90
CA ASN A 131 29.85 2.03 -7.09
C ASN A 131 29.08 0.81 -6.56
N GLU A 132 29.06 -0.27 -7.34
CA GLU A 132 28.89 -1.71 -6.97
C GLU A 132 27.68 -2.18 -6.13
N SER A 133 26.96 -1.32 -5.41
CA SER A 133 25.90 -1.71 -4.46
C SER A 133 24.58 -2.12 -5.11
N SER A 134 24.39 -1.85 -6.40
CA SER A 134 23.13 -2.10 -7.12
C SER A 134 22.94 -3.56 -7.55
N GLN A 135 23.99 -4.40 -7.50
CA GLN A 135 23.97 -5.77 -8.02
C GLN A 135 23.22 -6.77 -7.12
N ASN A 136 22.89 -6.40 -5.87
CA ASN A 136 22.23 -7.28 -4.89
C ASN A 136 20.97 -6.67 -4.27
N MET A 137 20.40 -5.62 -4.86
CA MET A 137 19.17 -5.03 -4.32
C MET A 137 17.98 -5.97 -4.54
N LYS A 138 17.34 -6.38 -3.45
CA LYS A 138 16.17 -7.26 -3.47
C LYS A 138 15.04 -6.70 -2.63
N VAL A 139 13.82 -7.10 -2.92
CA VAL A 139 12.67 -6.85 -2.04
C VAL A 139 12.65 -7.91 -0.95
N ILE A 140 12.81 -7.48 0.30
CA ILE A 140 12.80 -8.37 1.48
C ILE A 140 11.41 -8.51 2.11
N GLU A 141 10.51 -7.56 1.84
CA GLU A 141 9.14 -7.61 2.29
C GLU A 141 8.24 -6.86 1.30
N VAL A 142 7.09 -7.43 0.96
CA VAL A 142 6.10 -6.84 0.07
C VAL A 142 4.73 -6.90 0.71
N ALA A 143 3.95 -5.84 0.56
CA ALA A 143 2.56 -5.79 1.02
C ALA A 143 1.72 -5.05 -0.01
N MET A 144 0.51 -5.54 -0.28
CA MET A 144 -0.49 -4.81 -1.05
C MET A 144 -1.76 -4.72 -0.21
N GLN A 145 -2.35 -3.54 -0.10
CA GLN A 145 -3.51 -3.31 0.75
C GLN A 145 -4.42 -2.23 0.17
N ARG A 146 -5.72 -2.53 0.15
CA ARG A 146 -6.79 -1.54 -0.03
C ARG A 146 -7.53 -1.36 1.29
N TRP A 147 -7.61 -0.13 1.76
CA TRP A 147 -8.32 0.21 2.99
C TRP A 147 -9.79 0.52 2.70
N SER A 148 -10.65 0.43 3.72
CA SER A 148 -12.07 0.75 3.53
C SER A 148 -12.26 2.24 3.30
N GLY A 149 -13.14 2.59 2.36
CA GLY A 149 -13.49 3.97 2.05
C GLY A 149 -14.09 4.10 0.67
N GLN A 150 -14.90 5.14 0.48
CA GLN A 150 -15.41 5.51 -0.84
C GLN A 150 -14.24 5.82 -1.77
N HIS A 151 -14.28 5.29 -2.99
CA HIS A 151 -13.23 5.42 -4.02
C HIS A 151 -11.86 4.83 -3.67
N SER A 152 -11.72 4.13 -2.53
CA SER A 152 -10.45 3.56 -2.07
C SER A 152 -9.76 2.70 -3.14
N ARG A 153 -8.45 2.89 -3.27
CA ARG A 153 -7.60 2.17 -4.22
C ARG A 153 -6.48 1.42 -3.50
N PRO A 154 -5.97 0.33 -4.08
CA PRO A 154 -4.86 -0.41 -3.49
C PRO A 154 -3.57 0.40 -3.41
N PHE A 155 -2.82 0.23 -2.33
CA PHE A 155 -1.41 0.59 -2.24
C PHE A 155 -0.54 -0.65 -2.32
N LEU A 156 0.62 -0.51 -2.97
CA LEU A 156 1.66 -1.52 -3.05
C LEU A 156 2.92 -0.99 -2.35
N PHE A 157 3.45 -1.77 -1.42
CA PHE A 157 4.63 -1.46 -0.62
C PHE A 157 5.70 -2.52 -0.86
N GLY A 158 6.96 -2.09 -0.98
CA GLY A 158 8.12 -2.96 -0.99
C GLY A 158 9.22 -2.41 -0.10
N ILE A 159 9.80 -3.23 0.77
CA ILE A 159 11.01 -2.89 1.52
C ILE A 159 12.20 -3.54 0.82
N LEU A 160 13.21 -2.74 0.49
CA LEU A 160 14.44 -3.22 -0.12
C LEU A 160 15.47 -3.65 0.94
N THR A 161 16.49 -4.40 0.52
CA THR A 161 17.60 -4.86 1.37
C THR A 161 18.36 -3.74 2.09
N ASP A 162 18.37 -2.52 1.56
CA ASP A 162 19.02 -1.35 2.18
C ASP A 162 18.08 -0.56 3.13
N GLY A 163 16.85 -1.03 3.31
CA GLY A 163 15.81 -0.37 4.10
C GLY A 163 15.00 0.68 3.33
N THR A 164 15.27 0.90 2.04
CA THR A 164 14.45 1.78 1.19
C THR A 164 13.03 1.24 1.09
N ILE A 165 12.04 2.11 1.32
CA ILE A 165 10.63 1.76 1.19
C ILE A 165 10.11 2.33 -0.12
N LEU A 166 9.66 1.43 -0.99
CA LEU A 166 8.90 1.75 -2.18
C LEU A 166 7.41 1.74 -1.83
N CYS A 167 6.70 2.81 -2.16
CA CYS A 167 5.26 2.92 -1.98
C CYS A 167 4.63 3.40 -3.28
N TYR A 168 3.55 2.75 -3.64
CA TYR A 168 2.85 2.93 -4.89
C TYR A 168 1.35 2.97 -4.65
N HIS A 169 0.66 3.88 -5.31
CA HIS A 169 -0.79 4.00 -5.26
C HIS A 169 -1.38 3.61 -6.61
N ALA A 170 -2.31 2.67 -6.62
CA ALA A 170 -2.92 2.18 -7.84
C ALA A 170 -3.84 3.23 -8.48
N TYR A 171 -3.91 3.23 -9.80
CA TYR A 171 -4.89 3.99 -10.56
C TYR A 171 -5.32 3.22 -11.81
N LEU A 172 -6.54 3.50 -12.25
CA LEU A 172 -7.08 3.00 -13.50
C LEU A 172 -6.60 3.91 -14.63
N PHE A 173 -6.04 3.33 -15.69
CA PHE A 173 -5.62 4.03 -16.89
C PHE A 173 -6.41 3.52 -18.09
N GLU A 174 -7.22 4.37 -18.69
CA GLU A 174 -7.96 4.09 -19.92
C GLU A 174 -7.23 4.77 -21.08
N ASN A 175 -6.85 4.01 -22.10
CA ASN A 175 -6.21 4.56 -23.29
C ASN A 175 -7.28 5.14 -24.22
N THR A 176 -7.37 6.47 -24.32
CA THR A 176 -8.39 7.16 -25.14
C THR A 176 -8.19 6.94 -26.65
N ASP A 177 -6.97 6.60 -27.08
CA ASP A 177 -6.58 6.55 -28.51
C ASP A 177 -7.10 5.32 -29.28
N SER A 178 -7.70 4.34 -28.60
CA SER A 178 -8.30 3.16 -29.24
C SER A 178 -9.82 3.26 -29.43
N ALA A 179 -10.46 4.33 -28.97
CA ALA A 179 -11.92 4.49 -29.08
C ALA A 179 -12.40 5.08 -30.42
N SER A 180 -11.49 5.51 -31.31
CA SER A 180 -11.84 6.18 -32.58
C SER A 180 -11.70 5.30 -33.83
N LYS A 181 -11.51 3.99 -33.70
CA LYS A 181 -11.47 3.04 -34.83
C LYS A 181 -12.35 1.80 -34.62
N ILE A 182 -13.55 2.01 -34.07
CA ILE A 182 -14.61 0.99 -34.09
C ILE A 182 -15.83 1.62 -34.76
N ASP A 183 -15.66 1.97 -36.03
CA ASP A 183 -16.74 1.93 -37.01
C ASP A 183 -16.10 1.41 -38.30
N ASP A 184 -16.77 0.45 -38.93
CA ASP A 184 -16.43 -0.27 -40.17
C ASP A 184 -15.30 -1.33 -40.13
N SER A 185 -15.67 -2.55 -39.72
CA SER A 185 -15.60 -3.73 -40.61
C SER A 185 -16.06 -5.01 -39.90
N VAL A 186 -17.30 -5.40 -40.18
CA VAL A 186 -17.76 -6.77 -39.99
C VAL A 186 -17.16 -7.61 -41.12
N SER A 187 -16.12 -8.37 -40.82
CA SER A 187 -15.72 -9.51 -41.64
C SER A 187 -15.56 -10.74 -40.74
N ILE A 188 -16.57 -11.60 -40.82
CA ILE A 188 -16.55 -12.99 -40.39
C ILE A 188 -15.50 -13.68 -41.26
N ASP A 189 -14.38 -14.12 -40.68
CA ASP A 189 -13.58 -15.18 -41.27
C ASP A 189 -12.89 -16.03 -40.20
N ASN A 190 -13.25 -17.31 -40.21
CA ASN A 190 -12.62 -18.38 -39.47
C ASN A 190 -11.15 -18.50 -39.88
N SER A 191 -10.23 -18.24 -38.95
CA SER A 191 -8.88 -18.79 -39.05
C SER A 191 -8.35 -19.21 -37.67
N VAL A 192 -8.21 -20.52 -37.51
CA VAL A 192 -7.37 -21.12 -36.48
C VAL A 192 -5.94 -20.68 -36.77
N SER A 193 -5.45 -19.70 -36.01
CA SER A 193 -4.04 -19.35 -35.99
C SER A 193 -3.56 -19.21 -34.55
N SER A 194 -2.66 -20.12 -34.20
CA SER A 194 -1.91 -20.14 -32.95
C SER A 194 -1.25 -18.79 -32.69
N SER A 195 -1.64 -18.14 -31.61
CA SER A 195 -0.79 -17.17 -30.93
C SER A 195 -1.01 -17.31 -29.42
N ASN A 196 0.03 -17.74 -28.72
CA ASN A 196 0.14 -17.65 -27.26
C ASN A 196 0.21 -16.16 -26.89
N MET A 197 -0.93 -15.48 -26.99
CA MET A 197 -1.03 -14.04 -26.79
C MET A 197 -1.11 -13.74 -25.29
N SER A 198 -0.04 -13.13 -24.78
CA SER A 198 0.19 -12.60 -23.43
C SER A 198 -1.08 -12.25 -22.63
N SER A 199 -1.39 -13.08 -21.64
CA SER A 199 -2.64 -13.06 -20.86
C SER A 199 -2.65 -12.05 -19.71
N SER A 200 -2.00 -10.89 -19.88
CA SER A 200 -2.15 -9.80 -18.91
C SER A 200 -3.60 -9.36 -18.88
N ARG A 201 -4.28 -9.70 -17.80
CA ARG A 201 -5.69 -9.36 -17.55
C ARG A 201 -5.82 -7.97 -16.98
N LEU A 202 -4.88 -7.50 -16.17
CA LEU A 202 -4.97 -6.20 -15.49
C LEU A 202 -4.38 -5.07 -16.34
N ARG A 203 -4.79 -4.98 -17.62
CA ARG A 203 -4.13 -4.10 -18.60
C ARG A 203 -4.24 -2.62 -18.29
N ASN A 204 -5.31 -2.20 -17.63
CA ASN A 204 -5.54 -0.81 -17.25
C ASN A 204 -4.99 -0.50 -15.84
N LEU A 205 -4.38 -1.47 -15.15
CA LEU A 205 -3.78 -1.26 -13.85
C LEU A 205 -2.47 -0.50 -14.01
N ARG A 206 -2.34 0.59 -13.26
CA ARG A 206 -1.09 1.32 -13.14
C ARG A 206 -0.84 1.67 -11.69
N PHE A 207 0.43 1.94 -11.38
CA PHE A 207 0.84 2.37 -10.05
C PHE A 207 1.67 3.64 -10.14
N LEU A 208 1.34 4.64 -9.33
CA LEU A 208 2.10 5.88 -9.20
C LEU A 208 2.92 5.85 -7.91
N ARG A 209 4.22 6.14 -7.99
CA ARG A 209 5.11 6.20 -6.82
C ARG A 209 4.68 7.33 -5.89
N VAL A 210 4.44 7.01 -4.63
CA VAL A 210 4.13 7.97 -3.57
C VAL A 210 5.44 8.31 -2.85
N PRO A 211 5.86 9.59 -2.82
CA PRO A 211 7.04 9.99 -2.07
C PRO A 211 6.77 9.80 -0.57
N LEU A 212 7.71 9.15 0.11
CA LEU A 212 7.69 8.95 1.56
C LEU A 212 8.83 9.77 2.17
N ASP A 213 8.50 10.66 3.12
CA ASP A 213 9.49 11.39 3.89
C ASP A 213 9.90 10.56 5.11
N ILE A 214 10.87 9.66 4.91
CA ILE A 214 11.37 8.75 5.94
C ILE A 214 12.89 8.91 6.00
N GLN A 215 13.36 9.67 6.98
CA GLN A 215 14.78 10.02 7.10
C GLN A 215 15.60 8.89 7.72
N GLY A 216 16.64 8.43 7.00
CA GLY A 216 17.68 7.54 7.52
C GLY A 216 17.77 6.18 6.82
N ARG A 217 18.90 5.49 6.98
CA ARG A 217 19.06 4.07 6.64
C ARG A 217 18.53 3.23 7.80
N ASP A 218 18.07 2.02 7.52
CA ASP A 218 17.73 1.07 8.57
C ASP A 218 18.96 0.21 8.87
N ASP A 219 19.58 0.40 10.03
CA ASP A 219 20.80 -0.30 10.44
C ASP A 219 20.50 -1.48 11.38
N MET A 220 19.30 -2.07 11.28
CA MET A 220 18.96 -3.25 12.08
C MET A 220 19.96 -4.39 11.77
N PRO A 221 20.62 -4.99 12.79
CA PRO A 221 21.54 -6.09 12.57
C PRO A 221 20.82 -7.25 11.87
N ASN A 222 21.39 -7.68 10.75
CA ASN A 222 20.95 -8.84 9.98
C ASN A 222 20.82 -10.06 10.91
N GLY A 223 19.60 -10.48 11.23
CA GLY A 223 19.42 -11.64 12.11
C GLY A 223 17.99 -12.06 12.41
N THR A 224 17.03 -11.15 12.39
CA THR A 224 15.62 -11.51 12.63
C THR A 224 14.73 -11.03 11.50
N LEU A 225 14.25 -11.98 10.69
CA LEU A 225 13.21 -11.81 9.66
C LEU A 225 11.85 -11.56 10.33
N SER A 226 11.74 -10.50 11.12
CA SER A 226 10.47 -10.07 11.67
C SER A 226 9.74 -9.26 10.60
N ARG A 227 8.49 -9.66 10.30
CA ARG A 227 7.58 -8.89 9.46
C ARG A 227 7.54 -7.43 9.95
N ARG A 228 7.92 -6.49 9.10
CA ARG A 228 8.01 -5.07 9.45
C ARG A 228 6.73 -4.33 9.13
N LEU A 229 6.02 -4.76 8.11
CA LEU A 229 4.78 -4.17 7.63
C LEU A 229 3.58 -4.80 8.35
N SER A 230 3.10 -4.12 9.39
CA SER A 230 1.89 -4.51 10.13
C SER A 230 0.70 -3.67 9.70
N ILE A 231 -0.19 -4.23 8.88
CA ILE A 231 -1.46 -3.57 8.51
C ILE A 231 -2.35 -3.48 9.75
N PHE A 232 -2.93 -2.31 9.98
CA PHE A 232 -3.90 -2.10 11.06
C PHE A 232 -5.20 -1.48 10.54
N LYS A 233 -6.29 -1.80 11.24
CA LYS A 233 -7.60 -1.21 11.06
C LYS A 233 -8.13 -0.85 12.43
N ASN A 234 -8.78 0.30 12.51
CA ASN A 234 -9.50 0.77 13.68
C ASN A 234 -8.63 0.89 14.96
N ILE A 235 -7.44 1.50 14.83
CA ILE A 235 -6.69 2.01 16.00
C ILE A 235 -7.10 3.46 16.20
N SER A 236 -7.80 3.75 17.31
CA SER A 236 -8.46 5.05 17.57
C SER A 236 -9.31 5.56 16.40
N GLY A 237 -9.96 4.66 15.64
CA GLY A 237 -10.73 5.00 14.43
C GLY A 237 -9.90 5.19 13.15
N TYR A 238 -8.57 5.12 13.24
CA TYR A 238 -7.68 5.22 12.09
C TYR A 238 -7.34 3.84 11.50
N GLN A 239 -6.89 3.85 10.26
CA GLN A 239 -6.45 2.68 9.52
C GLN A 239 -5.17 3.00 8.76
N GLY A 240 -4.36 1.98 8.52
CA GLY A 240 -3.08 2.19 7.90
C GLY A 240 -2.15 1.00 8.05
N LEU A 241 -0.86 1.31 8.05
CA LEU A 241 0.24 0.38 8.24
C LEU A 241 1.20 0.92 9.29
N PHE A 242 1.66 0.07 10.19
CA PHE A 242 2.74 0.37 11.10
C PHE A 242 4.01 -0.31 10.61
N LEU A 243 5.07 0.48 10.46
CA LEU A 243 6.39 0.01 10.11
C LEU A 243 7.17 -0.27 11.40
N CYS A 244 7.54 -1.53 11.63
CA CYS A 244 8.49 -1.92 12.67
C CYS A 244 9.95 -1.80 12.17
N GLY A 245 10.90 -1.81 13.09
CA GLY A 245 12.33 -1.69 12.81
C GLY A 245 13.02 -0.66 13.71
N SER A 246 14.21 -0.20 13.28
CA SER A 246 15.01 0.78 14.02
C SER A 246 14.35 2.16 14.08
N ARG A 247 13.59 2.51 13.04
CA ARG A 247 12.84 3.76 12.89
C ARG A 247 11.36 3.44 12.69
N PRO A 248 10.63 3.13 13.77
CA PRO A 248 9.23 2.81 13.64
C PRO A 248 8.42 4.02 13.15
N ALA A 249 7.42 3.77 12.31
CA ALA A 249 6.61 4.84 11.73
C ALA A 249 5.18 4.40 11.45
N TRP A 250 4.25 5.32 11.63
CA TRP A 250 2.83 5.17 11.33
C TRP A 250 2.54 5.67 9.93
N PHE A 251 1.94 4.84 9.09
CA PHE A 251 1.44 5.19 7.77
C PHE A 251 -0.07 5.20 7.84
N MET A 252 -0.66 6.36 8.12
CA MET A 252 -2.11 6.50 8.29
C MET A 252 -2.76 6.94 6.98
N VAL A 253 -3.89 6.33 6.65
CA VAL A 253 -4.61 6.60 5.39
C VAL A 253 -5.78 7.53 5.65
N PHE A 254 -5.79 8.66 4.95
CA PHE A 254 -6.83 9.68 5.02
C PHE A 254 -7.27 10.09 3.63
N ARG A 255 -8.52 9.75 3.25
CA ARG A 255 -9.10 10.10 1.94
C ARG A 255 -8.12 9.79 0.80
N GLU A 256 -7.61 8.55 0.79
CA GLU A 256 -6.63 8.04 -0.19
C GLU A 256 -5.23 8.68 -0.16
N ARG A 257 -4.90 9.43 0.90
CA ARG A 257 -3.56 10.00 1.10
C ARG A 257 -2.89 9.32 2.28
N LEU A 258 -1.60 9.05 2.15
CA LEU A 258 -0.78 8.56 3.25
C LEU A 258 -0.21 9.74 4.05
N ARG A 259 -0.30 9.63 5.38
CA ARG A 259 0.41 10.48 6.35
C ARG A 259 1.39 9.60 7.10
N VAL A 260 2.67 9.98 7.06
CA VAL A 260 3.74 9.26 7.73
C VAL A 260 4.10 10.00 9.01
N HIS A 261 3.97 9.34 10.15
CA HIS A 261 4.32 9.88 11.46
C HIS A 261 5.37 8.98 12.13
N PRO A 262 6.63 9.44 12.25
CA PRO A 262 7.65 8.68 12.97
C PRO A 262 7.27 8.49 14.44
N GLN A 263 7.50 7.29 14.98
CA GLN A 263 7.41 7.04 16.41
C GLN A 263 8.80 7.16 17.03
N LEU A 264 9.10 8.34 17.58
CA LEU A 264 10.44 8.66 18.11
C LEU A 264 10.64 8.21 19.56
N CYS A 265 9.57 7.79 20.25
CA CYS A 265 9.68 7.26 21.61
C CYS A 265 10.06 5.77 21.58
N ASP A 266 10.67 5.30 22.67
CA ASP A 266 10.92 3.88 22.96
C ASP A 266 11.89 3.13 22.03
N GLY A 267 12.49 3.82 21.06
CA GLY A 267 13.52 3.25 20.20
C GLY A 267 12.99 2.18 19.23
N PRO A 268 13.83 1.20 18.83
CA PRO A 268 13.43 0.19 17.86
C PRO A 268 12.29 -0.70 18.34
N ILE A 269 11.34 -0.98 17.45
CA ILE A 269 10.17 -1.84 17.70
C ILE A 269 10.28 -3.11 16.86
N VAL A 270 10.13 -4.26 17.51
CA VAL A 270 10.35 -5.59 16.90
C VAL A 270 9.04 -6.31 16.57
N ALA A 271 7.93 -5.93 17.20
CA ALA A 271 6.62 -6.48 16.93
C ALA A 271 5.51 -5.48 17.23
N PHE A 272 4.41 -5.56 16.49
CA PHE A 272 3.26 -4.70 16.60
C PHE A 272 1.97 -5.46 16.26
N THR A 273 0.90 -5.24 17.02
CA THR A 273 -0.44 -5.72 16.69
C THR A 273 -1.53 -4.78 17.19
N VAL A 274 -2.69 -4.83 16.54
CA VAL A 274 -3.91 -4.18 17.02
C VAL A 274 -4.42 -4.89 18.28
N LEU A 275 -4.99 -4.13 19.22
CA LEU A 275 -5.70 -4.67 20.39
C LEU A 275 -7.00 -3.89 20.59
N HIS A 276 -8.12 -4.60 20.71
CA HIS A 276 -9.36 -4.02 21.20
C HIS A 276 -9.78 -4.74 22.47
N ASN A 277 -9.73 -4.03 23.59
CA ASN A 277 -10.08 -4.54 24.91
C ASN A 277 -10.92 -3.50 25.67
N VAL A 278 -11.73 -3.94 26.63
CA VAL A 278 -12.54 -3.04 27.49
C VAL A 278 -11.67 -1.96 28.15
N ASN A 279 -10.45 -2.31 28.55
CA ASN A 279 -9.51 -1.39 29.19
C ASN A 279 -8.59 -0.65 28.20
N CYS A 280 -8.66 -1.01 26.91
CA CYS A 280 -7.84 -0.45 25.84
C CYS A 280 -8.63 -0.49 24.54
N ASN A 281 -9.63 0.39 24.46
CA ASN A 281 -10.55 0.43 23.33
C ASN A 281 -9.84 0.94 22.07
N HIS A 282 -9.90 0.17 20.97
CA HIS A 282 -9.25 0.51 19.70
C HIS A 282 -7.75 0.84 19.87
N GLY A 283 -7.08 0.12 20.76
CA GLY A 283 -5.67 0.32 21.07
C GLY A 283 -4.74 -0.58 20.26
N LEU A 284 -3.55 -0.75 20.81
CA LEU A 284 -2.45 -1.45 20.16
C LEU A 284 -1.51 -2.06 21.20
N ILE A 285 -0.73 -3.03 20.74
CA ILE A 285 0.39 -3.61 21.48
C ILE A 285 1.64 -3.50 20.61
N TYR A 286 2.76 -3.12 21.20
CA TYR A 286 4.06 -3.28 20.56
C TYR A 286 5.11 -3.78 21.55
N VAL A 287 6.15 -4.39 21.00
CA VAL A 287 7.30 -4.90 21.74
C VAL A 287 8.54 -4.14 21.28
N THR A 288 9.25 -3.54 22.23
CA THR A 288 10.52 -2.84 21.97
C THR A 288 11.66 -3.85 21.81
N SER A 289 12.74 -3.45 21.16
CA SER A 289 13.97 -4.26 21.07
C SER A 289 14.60 -4.63 22.42
N GLN A 290 14.25 -3.89 23.49
CA GLN A 290 14.65 -4.18 24.86
C GLN A 290 13.80 -5.27 25.54
N GLY A 291 12.82 -5.85 24.83
CA GLY A 291 11.92 -6.88 25.37
C GLY A 291 10.75 -6.35 26.19
N VAL A 292 10.52 -5.03 26.19
CA VAL A 292 9.38 -4.42 26.88
C VAL A 292 8.13 -4.48 25.99
N LEU A 293 7.08 -5.14 26.47
CA LEU A 293 5.75 -5.13 25.87
C LEU A 293 4.94 -3.94 26.41
N LYS A 294 4.33 -3.17 25.51
CA LYS A 294 3.51 -2.01 25.85
C LYS A 294 2.12 -2.14 25.25
N ILE A 295 1.10 -1.85 26.06
CA ILE A 295 -0.30 -1.72 25.65
C ILE A 295 -0.62 -0.22 25.61
N CYS A 296 -1.07 0.29 24.47
CA CYS A 296 -1.20 1.72 24.25
C CYS A 296 -2.47 2.08 23.47
N GLN A 297 -2.87 3.34 23.57
CA GLN A 297 -3.85 3.98 22.69
C GLN A 297 -3.21 5.23 22.08
N LEU A 298 -3.65 5.61 20.88
CA LEU A 298 -3.25 6.90 20.32
C LEU A 298 -3.95 8.03 21.08
N PRO A 299 -3.25 9.14 21.37
CA PRO A 299 -3.85 10.34 21.93
C PRO A 299 -5.08 10.80 21.13
N SER A 300 -6.24 10.86 21.79
CA SER A 300 -7.54 11.15 21.16
C SER A 300 -7.73 12.63 20.78
N THR A 301 -6.98 13.55 21.40
CA THR A 301 -7.05 14.99 21.13
C THR A 301 -6.22 15.43 19.92
N SER A 302 -5.41 14.52 19.36
CA SER A 302 -4.52 14.81 18.23
C SER A 302 -5.20 14.48 16.91
N ASN A 303 -5.02 15.36 15.92
CA ASN A 303 -5.41 15.13 14.54
C ASN A 303 -4.20 14.68 13.73
N TYR A 304 -4.29 13.48 13.16
CA TYR A 304 -3.22 12.86 12.38
C TYR A 304 -3.36 13.03 10.86
N ASP A 305 -4.43 13.66 10.33
CA ASP A 305 -4.54 14.03 8.90
C ASP A 305 -3.83 15.35 8.59
N ASN A 306 -2.57 15.46 9.03
CA ASN A 306 -1.67 16.57 8.74
C ASN A 306 -0.26 16.00 8.54
N TYR A 307 0.69 16.80 8.06
CA TYR A 307 2.10 16.36 7.96
C TYR A 307 2.73 16.08 9.33
N TRP A 308 2.20 16.71 10.38
CA TRP A 308 2.59 16.51 11.77
C TRP A 308 1.33 16.28 12.58
N PRO A 309 1.31 15.45 13.64
CA PRO A 309 0.17 15.37 14.53
C PRO A 309 -0.12 16.74 15.17
N VAL A 310 -1.34 17.26 15.02
CA VAL A 310 -1.72 18.60 15.52
C VAL A 310 -2.87 18.49 16.51
N GLN A 311 -2.75 19.15 17.65
CA GLN A 311 -3.86 19.40 18.56
C GLN A 311 -4.28 20.87 18.48
N LYS A 312 -5.56 21.13 18.18
CA LYS A 312 -6.12 22.48 18.17
C LYS A 312 -6.61 22.86 19.56
N VAL A 313 -6.12 23.98 20.09
CA VAL A 313 -6.56 24.54 21.38
C VAL A 313 -7.37 25.81 21.11
N PRO A 314 -8.68 25.83 21.36
CA PRO A 314 -9.52 27.00 21.10
C PRO A 314 -9.26 28.09 22.16
N LEU A 315 -8.70 29.23 21.73
CA LEU A 315 -8.35 30.36 22.62
C LEU A 315 -9.46 31.40 22.78
N LYS A 316 -10.51 31.36 21.93
CA LYS A 316 -11.60 32.36 21.90
C LYS A 316 -11.14 33.82 21.72
N GLY A 317 -9.97 34.01 21.11
CA GLY A 317 -9.38 35.30 20.77
C GLY A 317 -8.24 35.12 19.76
N THR A 318 -7.73 36.22 19.23
CA THR A 318 -6.59 36.21 18.29
C THR A 318 -5.29 36.10 19.08
N PRO A 319 -4.49 35.02 18.92
CA PRO A 319 -3.19 34.91 19.55
C PRO A 319 -2.18 35.85 18.88
N HIS A 320 -1.42 36.58 19.68
CA HIS A 320 -0.36 37.49 19.23
C HIS A 320 1.03 36.92 19.50
N GLN A 321 1.22 36.31 20.68
CA GLN A 321 2.52 35.78 21.10
C GLN A 321 2.33 34.57 22.00
N VAL A 322 3.23 33.59 21.87
CA VAL A 322 3.37 32.45 22.77
C VAL A 322 4.83 32.30 23.16
N THR A 323 5.09 31.95 24.41
CA THR A 323 6.42 31.58 24.90
C THR A 323 6.34 30.32 25.75
N TYR A 324 7.45 29.61 25.93
CA TYR A 324 7.52 28.46 26.83
C TYR A 324 8.24 28.86 28.13
N PHE A 325 7.54 28.74 29.25
CA PHE A 325 8.08 28.98 30.57
C PHE A 325 8.45 27.65 31.23
N HIS A 326 9.71 27.25 31.06
CA HIS A 326 10.21 25.92 31.43
C HIS A 326 10.14 25.64 32.94
N GLU A 327 10.34 26.64 33.80
CA GLU A 327 10.34 26.44 35.27
C GLU A 327 9.01 25.91 35.81
N LYS A 328 7.91 26.17 35.10
CA LYS A 328 6.57 25.72 35.46
C LYS A 328 5.92 24.79 34.42
N ASN A 329 6.62 24.46 33.33
CA ASN A 329 6.06 23.73 32.19
C ASN A 329 4.77 24.38 31.63
N LEU A 330 4.77 25.72 31.51
CA LEU A 330 3.62 26.49 31.04
C LEU A 330 3.89 27.18 29.71
N TYR A 331 2.81 27.49 29.00
CA TYR A 331 2.84 28.31 27.79
C TYR A 331 2.01 29.58 28.02
N PRO A 332 2.62 30.71 28.42
CA PRO A 332 1.94 32.00 28.40
C PRO A 332 1.58 32.40 26.97
N VAL A 333 0.33 32.82 26.76
CA VAL A 333 -0.20 33.26 25.46
C VAL A 333 -0.86 34.62 25.60
N ILE A 334 -0.43 35.59 24.79
CA ILE A 334 -1.06 36.91 24.70
C ILE A 334 -2.16 36.84 23.63
N ILE A 335 -3.40 37.16 24.00
CA ILE A 335 -4.56 37.13 23.09
C ILE A 335 -5.30 38.47 23.09
N SER A 336 -5.95 38.80 21.98
CA SER A 336 -6.96 39.88 21.92
C SER A 336 -8.35 39.30 21.65
N ALA A 337 -9.37 39.81 22.32
CA ALA A 337 -10.76 39.47 22.05
C ALA A 337 -11.55 40.74 21.68
N PRO A 338 -12.56 40.65 20.79
CA PRO A 338 -13.41 41.79 20.48
C PRO A 338 -14.18 42.24 21.72
N SER A 339 -14.18 43.54 21.99
CA SER A 339 -15.00 44.14 23.05
C SER A 339 -16.45 44.26 22.56
N SER A 340 -17.36 43.51 23.17
CA SER A 340 -18.79 43.81 23.06
C SER A 340 -19.11 44.98 23.99
N GLU A 341 -18.79 46.21 23.58
CA GLU A 341 -19.46 47.36 24.18
C GLU A 341 -20.92 47.31 23.71
N ALA A 342 -21.79 46.91 24.63
CA ALA A 342 -23.22 47.10 24.48
C ALA A 342 -23.45 48.59 24.19
N ARG A 343 -24.01 48.90 23.01
CA ARG A 343 -24.72 50.15 22.81
C ARG A 343 -25.91 50.12 23.77
N SER A 344 -25.69 50.54 25.01
CA SER A 344 -26.75 50.97 25.91
C SER A 344 -27.37 52.21 25.27
N SER A 345 -28.64 52.07 24.94
CA SER A 345 -29.60 53.07 24.50
C SER A 345 -29.38 54.45 25.13
N GLN A 346 -29.39 55.49 24.28
CA GLN A 346 -29.97 56.79 24.62
C GLN A 346 -31.20 57.01 23.75
#